data_AF-A0A7W1UGY5-F1
#
_entry.id   AF-A0A7W1UGY5-F1
#
_cell.length_a   1.000
_cell.length_b   1.000
_cell.length_c   1.000
_cell.angle_alpha   90.00
_cell.angle_beta   90.00
_cell.angle_gamma   90.00
#
_symmetry.space_group_name_H-M   'P 1'
#
loop_
_entity.id
_entity.type
_entity.pdbx_description
1 polymer ?
#
loop_
_entity_poly.entity_id
_entity_poly.type
_entity_poly.pdbx_seq_one_letter_code
_entity_poly.pdbx_strand_id
1 'polypeptide(L)'
;MYQEEESFNLRFSLEANFPDEYEGEEDERAWLAHWEEKVKPDIVKSIFRTLEQYPDWVARFRNRGMAATDEIEIVLEKTYTDSSLTP
;
A
#
# COMPACT_ATOMS: atom_id res chain seq x y z
N MET A 1 -0.61 20.03 -21.43
CA MET A 1 -0.37 18.58 -21.28
C MET A 1 -1.71 17.95 -20.98
N TYR A 2 -2.12 16.93 -21.74
CA TYR A 2 -3.34 16.17 -21.47
C TYR A 2 -3.01 15.08 -20.46
N GLN A 3 -3.91 14.84 -19.50
CA GLN A 3 -3.73 13.86 -18.44
C GLN A 3 -4.97 12.97 -18.37
N GLU A 4 -4.75 11.66 -18.33
CA GLU A 4 -5.77 10.66 -18.03
C GLU A 4 -5.51 10.12 -16.63
N GLU A 5 -6.57 9.88 -15.87
CA GLU A 5 -6.49 9.35 -14.50
C GLU A 5 -7.42 8.15 -14.36
N GLU A 6 -6.92 7.10 -13.72
CA GLU A 6 -7.71 5.92 -13.36
C GLU A 6 -7.30 5.43 -11.97
N SER A 7 -8.25 4.83 -11.25
CA SER A 7 -8.03 4.39 -9.87
C SER A 7 -8.72 3.07 -9.59
N PHE A 8 -8.12 2.28 -8.70
CA PHE A 8 -8.71 1.07 -8.15
C PHE A 8 -8.40 0.98 -6.65
N ASN A 9 -9.15 0.16 -5.92
CA ASN A 9 -8.96 -0.05 -4.48
C ASN A 9 -8.45 -1.48 -4.21
N LEU A 10 -7.36 -1.59 -3.46
CA LEU A 10 -6.91 -2.84 -2.84
C LEU A 10 -7.24 -2.78 -1.34
N ARG A 11 -7.99 -3.76 -0.83
CA ARG A 11 -8.43 -3.80 0.57
C ARG A 11 -8.06 -5.13 1.21
N PHE A 12 -7.47 -5.07 2.40
CA PHE A 12 -7.27 -6.23 3.25
C PHE A 12 -8.39 -6.27 4.30
N SER A 13 -9.06 -7.42 4.42
CA SER A 13 -9.96 -7.73 5.53
C SER A 13 -9.24 -8.72 6.43
N LEU A 14 -9.11 -8.40 7.72
CA LEU A 14 -8.40 -9.25 8.67
C LEU A 14 -9.38 -9.92 9.61
N GLU A 15 -9.21 -11.22 9.80
CA GLU A 15 -10.05 -12.03 10.66
C GLU A 15 -9.14 -12.89 11.55
N ALA A 16 -9.45 -12.93 12.85
CA ALA A 16 -8.81 -13.81 13.82
C ALA A 16 -9.88 -14.69 14.45
N ASN A 17 -9.64 -16.01 14.45
CA ASN A 17 -10.54 -16.99 15.03
C ASN A 17 -9.89 -17.53 16.31
N PHE A 18 -10.62 -17.45 17.42
CA PHE A 18 -10.17 -17.92 18.72
C PHE A 18 -10.97 -19.16 19.13
N PRO A 19 -10.35 -20.16 19.78
CA PRO A 19 -11.05 -21.33 20.29
C PRO A 19 -12.01 -20.95 21.43
N ASP A 20 -13.04 -21.76 21.66
CA ASP A 20 -14.06 -21.51 22.70
C ASP A 20 -13.47 -21.43 24.13
N GLU A 21 -12.32 -22.07 24.33
CA GLU A 21 -11.58 -22.11 25.61
C GLU A 21 -10.62 -20.92 25.77
N TYR A 22 -10.67 -19.93 24.88
CA TYR A 22 -9.79 -18.76 24.94
C TYR A 22 -10.23 -17.79 26.04
N GLU A 23 -9.44 -17.72 27.11
CA GLU A 23 -9.72 -16.89 28.29
C GLU A 23 -9.28 -15.41 28.16
N GLY A 24 -8.77 -14.99 26.99
CA GLY A 24 -8.44 -13.59 26.72
C GLY A 24 -7.13 -13.07 27.34
N GLU A 25 -6.34 -13.93 28.01
CA GLU A 25 -5.14 -13.50 28.74
C GLU A 25 -3.92 -13.22 27.83
N GLU A 26 -3.85 -13.77 26.62
CA GLU A 26 -2.83 -13.41 25.62
C GLU A 26 -3.29 -12.22 24.77
N ASP A 27 -3.16 -11.02 25.35
CA ASP A 27 -3.19 -9.71 24.70
C ASP A 27 -3.97 -9.70 23.37
N GLU A 28 -5.30 -9.60 23.45
CA GLU A 28 -6.28 -9.82 22.34
C GLU A 28 -5.99 -9.02 21.05
N ARG A 29 -5.04 -8.09 21.10
CA ARG A 29 -4.56 -7.27 20.00
C ARG A 29 -3.18 -7.67 19.47
N ALA A 30 -2.50 -8.66 20.03
CA ALA A 30 -1.17 -9.08 19.61
C ALA A 30 -1.13 -9.46 18.12
N TRP A 31 -2.17 -10.14 17.63
CA TRP A 31 -2.30 -10.47 16.22
C TRP A 31 -2.45 -9.21 15.34
N LEU A 32 -3.23 -8.23 15.80
CA LEU A 32 -3.41 -6.95 15.11
C LEU A 32 -2.14 -6.10 15.17
N ALA A 33 -1.46 -6.05 16.32
CA ALA A 33 -0.18 -5.37 16.48
C ALA A 33 0.89 -5.99 15.58
N HIS A 34 0.97 -7.31 15.51
CA HIS A 34 1.86 -8.01 14.59
C HIS A 34 1.57 -7.65 13.13
N TRP A 35 0.29 -7.59 12.74
CA TRP A 35 -0.11 -7.12 11.41
C TRP A 35 0.37 -5.68 11.15
N GLU A 36 0.05 -4.77 12.07
CA GLU A 36 0.33 -3.34 11.95
C GLU A 36 1.83 -3.02 11.93
N GLU A 37 2.62 -3.70 12.77
CA GLU A 37 4.04 -3.41 12.98
C GLU A 37 4.98 -4.18 12.06
N LYS A 38 4.55 -5.34 11.54
CA LYS A 38 5.41 -6.22 10.72
C LYS A 38 4.84 -6.46 9.33
N VAL A 39 3.69 -7.12 9.27
CA VAL A 39 3.18 -7.66 8.00
C VAL A 39 2.82 -6.55 7.01
N LYS A 40 2.03 -5.55 7.44
CA LYS A 40 1.61 -4.44 6.59
C LYS A 40 2.81 -3.64 6.07
N PRO A 41 3.78 -3.19 6.91
CA PRO A 41 4.98 -2.52 6.42
C PRO A 41 5.77 -3.32 5.38
N ASP A 42 5.88 -4.64 5.54
CA ASP A 42 6.65 -5.48 4.61
C ASP A 42 5.95 -5.67 3.26
N ILE A 43 4.62 -5.79 3.25
CA ILE A 43 3.82 -5.77 2.01
C ILE A 43 4.02 -4.45 1.28
N VAL A 44 3.90 -3.32 1.98
CA VAL A 44 4.09 -1.99 1.37
C VAL A 44 5.48 -1.87 0.76
N LYS A 45 6.55 -2.25 1.47
CA LYS A 45 7.92 -2.27 0.91
C LYS A 45 8.02 -3.14 -0.34
N SER A 46 7.38 -4.32 -0.35
CA SER A 46 7.41 -5.22 -1.50
C SER A 46 6.71 -4.63 -2.73
N ILE A 47 5.66 -3.83 -2.54
CA ILE A 47 4.99 -3.11 -3.65
C ILE A 47 5.99 -2.16 -4.31
N PHE A 48 6.70 -1.32 -3.54
CA PHE A 48 7.71 -0.41 -4.10
C PHE A 48 8.85 -1.15 -4.78
N ARG A 49 9.38 -2.20 -4.14
CA ARG A 49 10.43 -3.04 -4.74
C ARG A 49 10.00 -3.69 -6.06
N THR A 50 8.71 -4.00 -6.20
CA THR A 50 8.16 -4.53 -7.45
C THR A 50 8.07 -3.43 -8.50
N LEU A 51 7.62 -2.23 -8.11
CA LEU A 51 7.48 -1.08 -9.00
C LEU A 51 8.83 -0.57 -9.53
N GLU A 52 9.91 -0.69 -8.75
CA GLU A 52 11.28 -0.39 -9.21
C GLU A 52 11.71 -1.21 -10.45
N GLN A 53 11.06 -2.34 -10.73
CA GLN A 53 11.32 -3.16 -11.93
C GLN A 53 10.66 -2.59 -13.19
N TYR A 54 9.82 -1.56 -13.06
CA TYR A 54 9.08 -0.93 -14.15
C TYR A 54 9.43 0.57 -14.24
N PRO A 55 10.61 0.94 -14.80
CA PRO A 55 11.18 2.29 -14.71
C PRO A 55 10.36 3.38 -15.41
N ASP A 56 9.43 3.00 -16.28
CA ASP A 56 8.47 3.91 -16.92
C ASP A 56 7.44 4.49 -15.94
N TRP A 57 7.32 3.91 -14.74
CA TRP A 57 6.37 4.30 -13.71
C TRP A 57 7.10 4.91 -12.52
N VAL A 58 6.71 6.13 -12.15
CA VAL A 58 7.17 6.80 -10.94
C VAL A 58 6.14 6.60 -9.84
N ALA A 59 6.53 5.93 -8.76
CA ALA A 59 5.69 5.68 -7.59
C ALA A 59 5.93 6.72 -6.49
N ARG A 60 4.84 7.28 -5.93
CA ARG A 60 4.91 8.20 -4.78
C ARG A 60 3.78 7.96 -3.80
N PHE A 61 4.05 8.19 -2.52
CA PHE A 61 3.00 8.27 -1.52
C PHE A 61 2.19 9.55 -1.68
N ARG A 62 0.88 9.43 -1.48
CA ARG A 62 -0.02 10.57 -1.32
C ARG A 62 -0.67 10.47 0.05
N ASN A 63 -0.38 11.46 0.90
CA ASN A 63 -1.06 11.59 2.18
C ASN A 63 -2.21 12.61 2.01
N ARG A 64 -3.45 12.20 2.29
CA ARG A 64 -4.64 13.06 2.25
C ARG A 64 -5.09 13.55 3.63
N GLY A 65 -4.21 13.49 4.63
CA GLY A 65 -4.53 13.82 6.03
C GLY A 65 -5.11 12.64 6.81
N MET A 66 -5.04 11.42 6.26
CA MET A 66 -5.47 10.19 6.93
C MET A 66 -4.27 9.51 7.59
N ALA A 67 -4.52 8.79 8.69
CA ALA A 67 -3.48 7.98 9.30
C ALA A 67 -3.11 6.81 8.36
N ALA A 68 -1.84 6.41 8.34
CA ALA A 68 -1.37 5.25 7.56
C ALA A 68 -1.95 3.92 8.07
N THR A 69 -2.59 3.93 9.24
CA THR A 69 -3.44 2.85 9.75
C THR A 69 -4.76 2.74 9.00
N ASP A 70 -5.25 3.84 8.44
CA ASP A 70 -6.57 3.95 7.84
C ASP A 70 -6.47 3.87 6.31
N GLU A 71 -5.50 4.56 5.70
CA GLU A 71 -5.30 4.57 4.26
C GLU A 71 -3.83 4.77 3.88
N ILE A 72 -3.38 4.02 2.87
CA ILE A 72 -2.11 4.24 2.18
C ILE A 72 -2.41 4.38 0.70
N GLU A 73 -2.32 5.60 0.18
CA GLU A 73 -2.46 5.86 -1.25
C GLU A 73 -1.07 5.91 -1.91
N ILE A 74 -0.87 5.06 -2.92
CA ILE A 74 0.31 5.05 -3.78
C ILE A 74 -0.13 5.53 -5.16
N VAL A 75 0.42 6.66 -5.60
CA VAL A 75 0.18 7.23 -6.93
C VAL A 75 1.27 6.75 -7.87
N LEU A 76 0.87 6.28 -9.04
CA LEU A 76 1.76 5.87 -10.12
C LEU A 76 1.60 6.83 -11.29
N GLU A 77 2.71 7.41 -11.73
CA GLU A 77 2.73 8.35 -12.85
C GLU A 77 3.61 7.79 -13.97
N LYS A 78 3.09 7.85 -15.20
CA LYS A 78 3.85 7.57 -16.41
C LYS A 78 3.86 8.83 -17.26
N THR A 79 5.05 9.34 -17.57
CA THR A 79 5.21 10.50 -18.45
C THR A 79 5.57 10.04 -19.85
N TYR A 80 4.84 10.50 -20.84
CA TYR A 80 5.19 10.31 -22.24
C TYR A 80 5.98 11.53 -22.71
N THR A 81 7.25 11.33 -23.05
CA THR A 81 8.04 12.34 -23.76
C THR A 81 7.86 12.14 -25.26
N ASP A 82 7.44 13.20 -25.96
CA ASP A 82 7.39 13.18 -27.41
C ASP A 82 8.81 13.04 -27.96
N SER A 83 9.09 11.91 -28.64
CA SER A 83 10.42 11.61 -29.19
C SER A 83 10.82 12.56 -30.33
N SER A 84 9.90 13.40 -30.83
CA SER A 84 10.17 14.40 -31.87
C SER A 84 10.80 15.71 -31.36
N LEU A 85 10.96 15.88 -30.04
CA LEU A 85 11.52 17.09 -29.41
C LEU A 85 12.98 16.94 -28.92
N THR A 86 13.67 15.87 -29.29
CA THR A 86 15.11 15.72 -29.01
C THR A 86 15.90 16.25 -30.23
N PRO A 87 16.72 17.31 -30.07
CA PRO A 87 17.45 17.94 -31.18
C PRO A 87 18.54 17.05 -31.79
#